data_AF-A0A8H4AXZ1-F1
#
_entry.id   AF-A0A8H4AXZ1-F1
#
_cell.length_a   1.000
_cell.length_b   1.000
_cell.length_c   1.000
_cell.angle_alpha   90.00
_cell.angle_beta   90.00
_cell.angle_gamma   90.00
#
_symmetry.space_group_name_H-M   'P 1'
#
loop_
_entity.id
_entity.type
_entity.pdbx_description
1 polymer ?
#
loop_
_entity_poly.entity_id
_entity_poly.type
_entity_poly.pdbx_seq_one_letter_code
_entity_poly.pdbx_strand_id
1 'polypeptide(L)'
;MSSETTELDMEYMTKTRSSNTNPKSNNDYTERSPLLPIANKYKKIPTSNSKIKFSSYLPQSISWIPESLTNTISNISNMVQSSMKSILNFNYTTIPSRFASQTNSSSKFLKDRHRSLKIFFILHLIFGFMIYRYSHSGPFLPFSCQILNLGCPSVEVTGFTTPEFLGVKKIFEENIKNGLDVGAGVSVYYDNKLVVDLQGGIANLETGKVYDSETLQGVFSCSKTLTGIVIARLVEQGLLNYDEKISKYWPEFAQSGKENVTLLDLVVHRAGVSYIDSHQMTLSDLSDLDSLAKILQSQPHNFNGVSTKAYHGVSRGWYLNEIVRRVDPRHRTIGRIVAEEIAPVYDIEFYYSITKKSLYQRVASIYSYPMVRVLAKFLLPKWMISEPLEPIFDEMMKTDSVTYKTLIGTAPDKSQPQDWNRYEMLNYEGPSYSGVTNSKSMAKLAAIMANDGKPISNSTKGVLEPEILSKNTYDLVMTKLPEAFDVVLQTNITSTIGGFGYFRLKGVEEYEFIGWGGSGGSMLLFNPELKIGFGFCMNAFHTALAGDQRSLRMLREVVDTVKTLKKS
;
A
#
# COMPACT_ATOMS: atom_id res chain seq x y z
N MET A 1 -30.89 28.53 -48.03
CA MET A 1 -31.34 29.94 -47.97
C MET A 1 -31.03 30.41 -46.56
N SER A 2 -30.12 31.30 -46.24
CA SER A 2 -29.18 32.16 -46.97
C SER A 2 -28.26 32.75 -45.89
N SER A 3 -26.94 32.67 -46.11
CA SER A 3 -25.90 33.71 -45.86
C SER A 3 -26.03 34.62 -44.63
N GLU A 4 -24.98 34.83 -43.84
CA GLU A 4 -23.86 35.69 -44.24
C GLU A 4 -22.57 35.42 -43.47
N THR A 5 -21.49 35.44 -44.24
CA THR A 5 -20.08 35.55 -43.91
C THR A 5 -19.68 37.01 -43.67
N THR A 6 -18.74 37.27 -42.78
CA THR A 6 -17.77 38.38 -42.92
C THR A 6 -16.41 37.95 -42.37
N GLU A 7 -15.47 37.74 -43.31
CA GLU A 7 -14.03 37.87 -43.12
C GLU A 7 -13.65 39.34 -42.87
N LEU A 8 -12.59 39.55 -42.09
CA LEU A 8 -11.71 40.72 -42.21
C LEU A 8 -10.30 40.28 -41.80
N ASP A 9 -9.48 40.01 -42.81
CA ASP A 9 -8.02 39.89 -42.77
C ASP A 9 -7.35 41.28 -42.73
N MET A 10 -6.17 41.35 -42.09
CA MET A 10 -4.95 42.11 -42.47
C MET A 10 -3.94 42.00 -41.30
N GLU A 11 -3.01 41.04 -41.31
CA GLU A 11 -1.67 41.13 -41.92
C GLU A 11 -0.73 42.14 -41.23
N TYR A 12 0.27 41.65 -40.46
CA TYR A 12 1.62 42.25 -40.41
C TYR A 12 2.69 41.21 -39.99
N MET A 13 3.41 40.74 -41.02
CA MET A 13 4.88 40.54 -41.13
C MET A 13 5.63 39.52 -40.25
N THR A 14 5.98 38.43 -40.95
CA THR A 14 7.17 37.57 -40.88
C THR A 14 8.53 38.28 -41.11
N LYS A 15 9.58 37.82 -40.41
CA LYS A 15 10.97 37.47 -40.84
C LYS A 15 11.92 37.61 -39.64
N THR A 16 12.69 36.59 -39.27
CA THR A 16 13.98 36.29 -39.92
C THR A 16 14.44 34.84 -39.72
N ARG A 17 15.23 34.36 -40.70
CA ARG A 17 15.84 33.03 -40.83
C ARG A 17 17.37 33.18 -40.87
N SER A 18 18.08 32.09 -40.58
CA SER A 18 19.55 31.88 -40.59
C SER A 18 20.24 32.28 -39.28
N SER A 19 21.11 31.46 -38.67
CA SER A 19 22.25 30.76 -39.28
C SER A 19 22.58 29.40 -38.65
N ASN A 20 22.99 28.46 -39.51
CA ASN A 20 23.82 27.29 -39.21
C ASN A 20 25.15 27.71 -38.56
N THR A 21 25.59 26.97 -37.54
CA THR A 21 26.98 26.49 -37.40
C THR A 21 27.05 25.35 -36.39
N ASN A 22 27.37 24.14 -36.87
CA ASN A 22 28.00 23.08 -36.09
C ASN A 22 29.45 23.48 -35.77
N PRO A 23 30.00 23.00 -34.65
CA PRO A 23 31.22 22.23 -34.78
C PRO A 23 31.19 20.92 -33.98
N LYS A 24 31.70 19.87 -34.62
CA LYS A 24 32.16 18.64 -33.98
C LYS A 24 33.37 18.95 -33.09
N SER A 25 33.45 18.36 -31.90
CA SER A 25 34.42 17.31 -31.53
C SER A 25 34.75 17.30 -30.04
N ASN A 26 34.73 16.09 -29.46
CA ASN A 26 35.67 15.56 -28.47
C ASN A 26 35.85 16.30 -27.13
N ASN A 27 35.41 15.70 -26.03
CA ASN A 27 36.30 14.87 -25.19
C ASN A 27 35.62 14.38 -23.91
N ASP A 28 36.09 13.22 -23.49
CA ASP A 28 35.90 12.55 -22.21
C ASP A 28 35.85 13.50 -20.99
N TYR A 29 34.89 13.23 -20.10
CA TYR A 29 35.01 13.54 -18.68
C TYR A 29 34.63 12.31 -17.85
N THR A 30 35.56 11.35 -17.82
CA THR A 30 35.83 10.57 -16.62
C THR A 30 36.64 11.43 -15.65
N GLU A 31 36.09 11.76 -14.48
CA GLU A 31 36.78 11.96 -13.19
C GLU A 31 35.74 12.40 -12.16
N ARG A 32 35.29 11.50 -11.28
CA ARG A 32 35.87 11.26 -9.94
C ARG A 32 36.19 12.56 -9.20
N SER A 33 35.25 13.02 -8.39
CA SER A 33 35.54 13.92 -7.28
C SER A 33 35.76 13.10 -5.99
N PRO A 34 36.71 13.49 -5.11
CA PRO A 34 37.42 12.58 -4.23
C PRO A 34 36.68 12.29 -2.92
N LEU A 35 36.65 11.00 -2.56
CA LEU A 35 36.39 10.54 -1.20
C LEU A 35 37.56 10.97 -0.31
N LEU A 36 37.32 11.91 0.61
CA LEU A 36 38.23 12.16 1.73
C LEU A 36 37.87 11.25 2.92
N PRO A 37 38.85 10.60 3.56
CA PRO A 37 38.61 9.58 4.57
C PRO A 37 38.44 10.20 5.96
N ILE A 38 37.25 10.07 6.55
CA ILE A 38 37.05 10.33 7.98
C ILE A 38 37.15 9.00 8.72
N ALA A 39 38.39 8.63 9.05
CA ALA A 39 38.68 7.58 10.01
C ALA A 39 38.83 8.19 11.43
N ASN A 40 38.27 7.47 12.40
CA ASN A 40 38.60 7.49 13.84
C ASN A 40 38.19 8.71 14.68
N LYS A 41 36.97 8.66 15.21
CA LYS A 41 36.69 9.15 16.58
C LYS A 41 35.50 8.43 17.25
N TYR A 42 35.58 7.12 17.40
CA TYR A 42 34.71 6.40 18.35
C TYR A 42 35.50 6.04 19.61
N LYS A 43 35.18 6.75 20.69
CA LYS A 43 35.59 6.43 22.06
C LYS A 43 35.02 5.06 22.45
N LYS A 44 35.85 4.28 23.15
CA LYS A 44 35.54 3.03 23.85
C LYS A 44 34.15 3.06 24.50
N ILE A 45 33.28 2.11 24.13
CA ILE A 45 32.06 1.78 24.85
C ILE A 45 32.45 1.06 26.16
N PRO A 46 32.02 1.50 27.35
CA PRO A 46 32.24 0.76 28.58
C PRO A 46 31.33 -0.46 28.62
N THR A 47 31.90 -1.63 28.86
CA THR A 47 31.18 -2.82 29.32
C THR A 47 30.75 -2.60 30.78
N SER A 48 29.50 -2.22 31.03
CA SER A 48 28.91 -2.35 32.36
C SER A 48 27.43 -2.72 32.30
N ASN A 49 27.07 -3.73 33.09
CA ASN A 49 25.73 -4.20 33.36
C ASN A 49 24.86 -3.08 33.93
N SER A 50 24.13 -2.36 33.07
CA SER A 50 23.02 -1.50 33.49
C SER A 50 21.72 -2.07 32.93
N LYS A 51 20.74 -2.26 33.81
CA LYS A 51 19.38 -2.68 33.44
C LYS A 51 18.75 -1.59 32.58
N ILE A 52 18.79 -1.78 31.26
CA ILE A 52 18.10 -0.90 30.30
C ILE A 52 16.58 -1.11 30.50
N LYS A 53 15.88 -0.06 30.93
CA LYS A 53 14.42 -0.09 31.09
C LYS A 53 13.75 -0.04 29.71
N PHE A 54 12.89 -1.00 29.41
CA PHE A 54 12.13 -1.08 28.15
C PHE A 54 11.24 0.15 27.89
N SER A 55 10.88 0.91 28.93
CA SER A 55 10.08 2.13 28.84
C SER A 55 10.77 3.28 28.08
N SER A 56 12.09 3.24 27.87
CA SER A 56 12.81 4.28 27.13
C SER A 56 12.75 4.14 25.60
N TYR A 57 12.10 3.10 25.07
CA TYR A 57 11.97 2.82 23.63
C TYR A 57 10.54 2.98 23.10
N LEU A 58 9.59 3.42 23.93
CA LEU A 58 8.21 3.67 23.50
C LEU A 58 8.03 5.16 23.16
N PRO A 59 7.67 5.50 21.91
CA PRO A 59 7.34 6.87 21.52
C PRO A 59 6.14 7.40 22.33
N GLN A 60 6.11 8.73 22.56
CA GLN A 60 4.96 9.41 23.18
C GLN A 60 3.64 9.24 22.41
N SER A 61 3.66 8.75 21.17
CA SER A 61 2.47 8.38 20.38
C SER A 61 1.80 7.07 20.82
N ILE A 62 2.29 6.44 21.89
CA ILE A 62 1.71 5.26 22.54
C ILE A 62 1.31 5.61 23.98
N SER A 63 0.58 6.72 24.16
CA SER A 63 0.17 7.22 25.48
C SER A 63 -1.03 6.48 26.10
N TRP A 64 -1.55 5.43 25.47
CA TRP A 64 -2.69 4.63 25.94
C TRP A 64 -2.32 3.21 26.40
N ILE A 65 -1.04 2.82 26.37
CA ILE A 65 -0.62 1.57 27.01
C ILE A 65 -0.30 1.88 28.47
N PRO A 66 -1.07 1.35 29.44
CA PRO A 66 -0.76 1.54 30.85
C PRO A 66 0.65 1.04 31.15
N GLU A 67 1.39 1.77 31.99
CA GLU A 67 2.76 1.41 32.40
C GLU A 67 2.83 -0.01 33.04
N SER A 68 1.69 -0.49 33.55
CA SER A 68 1.50 -1.86 34.04
C SER A 68 1.58 -2.90 32.92
N LEU A 69 1.13 -2.61 31.70
CA LEU A 69 1.19 -3.52 30.56
C LEU A 69 2.61 -3.64 30.01
N THR A 70 3.38 -2.54 29.97
CA THR A 70 4.78 -2.55 29.52
C THR A 70 5.70 -3.34 30.45
N ASN A 71 5.48 -3.23 31.76
CA ASN A 71 6.19 -4.03 32.75
C ASN A 71 5.77 -5.51 32.66
N THR A 72 4.48 -5.79 32.44
CA THR A 72 3.97 -7.15 32.20
C THR A 72 4.58 -7.76 30.94
N ILE A 73 4.69 -7.02 29.84
CA ILE A 73 5.28 -7.50 28.57
C ILE A 73 6.78 -7.77 28.71
N SER A 74 7.53 -6.87 29.38
CA SER A 74 8.95 -7.09 29.67
C SER A 74 9.17 -8.32 30.56
N ASN A 75 8.31 -8.51 31.56
CA ASN A 75 8.34 -9.68 32.43
C ASN A 75 7.97 -10.96 31.69
N ILE A 76 6.97 -10.94 30.80
CA ILE A 76 6.60 -12.08 29.94
C ILE A 76 7.74 -12.42 28.97
N SER A 77 8.37 -11.43 28.34
CA SER A 77 9.50 -11.64 27.43
C SER A 77 10.69 -12.27 28.15
N ASN A 78 11.06 -11.73 29.32
CA ASN A 78 12.11 -12.30 30.16
C ASN A 78 11.74 -13.71 30.67
N MET A 79 10.47 -13.94 31.01
CA MET A 79 9.98 -15.26 31.44
C MET A 79 10.04 -16.27 30.30
N VAL A 80 9.61 -15.92 29.09
CA VAL A 80 9.68 -16.79 27.90
C VAL A 80 11.13 -17.09 27.53
N GLN A 81 12.02 -16.10 27.52
CA GLN A 81 13.44 -16.30 27.26
C GLN A 81 14.12 -17.17 28.34
N SER A 82 13.75 -16.97 29.61
CA SER A 82 14.25 -17.77 30.75
C SER A 82 13.76 -19.22 30.68
N SER A 83 12.46 -19.42 30.43
CA SER A 83 11.86 -20.74 30.25
C SER A 83 12.44 -21.48 29.04
N MET A 84 12.70 -20.80 27.92
CA MET A 84 13.37 -21.41 26.76
C MET A 84 14.83 -21.79 27.06
N LYS A 85 15.59 -20.95 27.77
CA LYS A 85 16.94 -21.33 28.23
C LYS A 85 16.91 -22.52 29.19
N SER A 86 15.91 -22.59 30.06
CA SER A 86 15.73 -23.71 30.99
C SER A 86 15.36 -25.01 30.28
N ILE A 87 14.58 -24.94 29.18
CA ILE A 87 14.21 -26.10 28.37
C ILE A 87 15.40 -26.59 27.53
N LEU A 88 16.20 -25.68 26.99
CA LEU A 88 17.39 -26.01 26.18
C LEU A 88 18.58 -26.50 27.01
N ASN A 89 18.70 -26.11 28.28
CA ASN A 89 19.76 -26.55 29.20
C ASN A 89 19.39 -27.75 30.07
N PHE A 90 18.30 -28.47 29.78
CA PHE A 90 17.87 -29.63 30.57
C PHE A 90 18.74 -30.86 30.26
N ASN A 91 19.97 -30.87 30.79
CA ASN A 91 20.85 -32.03 30.80
C ASN A 91 20.35 -33.06 31.83
N TYR A 92 20.05 -34.27 31.36
CA TYR A 92 19.68 -35.44 32.17
C TYR A 92 20.88 -36.03 32.93
N THR A 93 21.62 -35.26 33.72
CA THR A 93 22.70 -35.84 34.55
C THR A 93 22.99 -34.98 35.76
N THR A 94 22.29 -35.23 36.88
CA THR A 94 22.85 -35.28 38.25
C THR A 94 21.73 -35.52 39.28
N ILE A 95 21.68 -36.73 39.84
CA ILE A 95 20.97 -36.99 41.11
C ILE A 95 22.05 -37.00 42.20
N PRO A 96 22.01 -36.10 43.21
CA PRO A 96 22.90 -36.22 44.35
C PRO A 96 22.46 -37.40 45.22
N SER A 97 23.35 -38.37 45.41
CA SER A 97 23.18 -39.52 46.30
C SER A 97 23.33 -39.11 47.77
N ARG A 98 22.34 -38.44 48.36
CA ARG A 98 22.18 -38.34 49.81
C ARG A 98 20.70 -38.17 50.14
N PHE A 99 20.08 -39.26 50.60
CA PHE A 99 18.95 -39.38 51.54
C PHE A 99 18.29 -40.74 51.32
N ALA A 100 18.99 -41.79 51.76
CA ALA A 100 18.36 -43.03 52.15
C ALA A 100 17.93 -42.89 53.62
N SER A 101 16.79 -43.50 53.96
CA SER A 101 16.13 -43.55 55.28
C SER A 101 15.25 -42.35 55.66
N GLN A 102 14.00 -42.34 55.19
CA GLN A 102 12.80 -42.16 56.03
C GLN A 102 11.51 -42.56 55.25
N THR A 103 11.02 -43.73 55.65
CA THR A 103 9.63 -44.23 55.77
C THR A 103 8.48 -43.57 54.98
N ASN A 104 7.84 -44.36 54.11
CA ASN A 104 6.44 -44.38 53.60
C ASN A 104 5.64 -43.09 53.25
N SER A 105 6.05 -41.87 53.59
CA SER A 105 5.46 -40.61 53.09
C SER A 105 6.13 -40.12 51.79
N SER A 106 7.35 -40.60 51.54
CA SER A 106 8.18 -40.28 50.37
C SER A 106 7.64 -40.83 49.05
N SER A 107 6.95 -41.98 49.06
CA SER A 107 6.37 -42.58 47.83
C SER A 107 5.15 -41.82 47.32
N LYS A 108 4.31 -41.30 48.23
CA LYS A 108 3.15 -40.45 47.90
C LYS A 108 3.61 -39.06 47.45
N PHE A 109 4.58 -38.48 48.16
CA PHE A 109 5.17 -37.19 47.78
C PHE A 109 5.90 -37.25 46.43
N LEU A 110 6.65 -38.32 46.14
CA LEU A 110 7.28 -38.54 44.83
C LEU A 110 6.25 -38.81 43.73
N LYS A 111 5.19 -39.60 44.00
CA LYS A 111 4.08 -39.79 43.06
C LYS A 111 3.33 -38.48 42.77
N ASP A 112 3.05 -37.67 43.78
CA ASP A 112 2.38 -36.38 43.63
C ASP A 112 3.28 -35.35 42.93
N ARG A 113 4.60 -35.38 43.17
CA ARG A 113 5.58 -34.56 42.44
C ARG A 113 5.73 -35.00 40.98
N HIS A 114 5.76 -36.31 40.69
CA HIS A 114 5.74 -36.84 39.33
C HIS A 114 4.42 -36.56 38.61
N ARG A 115 3.28 -36.64 39.32
CA ARG A 115 1.97 -36.27 38.79
C ARG A 115 1.89 -34.77 38.51
N SER A 116 2.41 -33.93 39.41
CA SER A 116 2.49 -32.48 39.22
C SER A 116 3.42 -32.09 38.07
N LEU A 117 4.58 -32.75 37.93
CA LEU A 117 5.49 -32.57 36.79
C LEU A 117 4.87 -33.02 35.47
N LYS A 118 4.13 -34.15 35.46
CA LYS A 118 3.36 -34.60 34.28
C LYS A 118 2.26 -33.61 33.92
N ILE A 119 1.50 -33.11 34.90
CA ILE A 119 0.47 -32.09 34.68
C ILE A 119 1.10 -30.81 34.13
N PHE A 120 2.22 -30.35 34.72
CA PHE A 120 2.94 -29.17 34.25
C PHE A 120 3.44 -29.33 32.81
N PHE A 121 4.02 -30.49 32.48
CA PHE A 121 4.47 -30.80 31.13
C PHE A 121 3.30 -30.85 30.12
N ILE A 122 2.19 -31.49 30.48
CA ILE A 122 0.98 -31.53 29.66
C ILE A 122 0.42 -30.11 29.45
N LEU A 123 0.37 -29.27 30.50
CA LEU A 123 -0.06 -27.88 30.39
C LEU A 123 0.86 -27.07 29.47
N HIS A 124 2.17 -27.30 29.48
CA HIS A 124 3.11 -26.66 28.54
C HIS A 124 2.89 -27.11 27.11
N LEU A 125 2.63 -28.40 26.87
CA LEU A 125 2.30 -28.90 25.53
C LEU A 125 0.98 -28.31 25.03
N ILE A 126 -0.05 -28.25 25.87
CA ILE A 126 -1.34 -27.63 25.52
C ILE A 126 -1.15 -26.15 25.22
N PHE A 127 -0.45 -25.41 26.09
CA PHE A 127 -0.20 -23.98 25.90
C PHE A 127 0.65 -23.72 24.65
N GLY A 128 1.70 -24.52 24.41
CA GLY A 128 2.50 -24.47 23.20
C GLY A 128 1.68 -24.75 21.94
N PHE A 129 0.79 -25.74 21.98
CA PHE A 129 -0.14 -26.05 20.89
C PHE A 129 -1.16 -24.90 20.66
N MET A 130 -1.68 -24.29 21.72
CA MET A 130 -2.56 -23.11 21.62
C MET A 130 -1.83 -21.92 20.99
N ILE A 131 -0.60 -21.62 21.41
CA ILE A 131 0.24 -20.57 20.81
C ILE A 131 0.51 -20.88 19.34
N TYR A 132 0.86 -22.13 19.02
CA TYR A 132 1.07 -22.57 17.64
C TYR A 132 -0.18 -22.34 16.80
N ARG A 133 -1.35 -22.82 17.25
CA ARG A 133 -2.62 -22.61 16.56
C ARG A 133 -2.97 -21.13 16.40
N TYR A 134 -2.80 -20.33 17.45
CA TYR A 134 -3.01 -18.89 17.39
C TYR A 134 -2.08 -18.24 16.35
N SER A 135 -0.80 -18.58 16.36
CA SER A 135 0.19 -17.96 15.47
C SER A 135 0.05 -18.38 14.00
N HIS A 136 -0.49 -19.58 13.74
CA HIS A 136 -0.68 -20.14 12.39
C HIS A 136 -2.11 -20.00 11.84
N SER A 137 -3.08 -19.59 12.66
CA SER A 137 -4.44 -19.30 12.18
C SER A 137 -4.54 -17.88 11.62
N GLY A 138 -5.52 -17.61 10.77
CA GLY A 138 -5.73 -16.26 10.25
C GLY A 138 -6.08 -15.26 11.34
N PRO A 139 -5.56 -14.03 11.25
CA PRO A 139 -5.67 -13.00 12.28
C PRO A 139 -7.09 -12.57 12.59
N PHE A 140 -8.03 -12.74 11.66
CA PHE A 140 -9.39 -12.25 11.79
C PHE A 140 -10.42 -13.32 12.18
N LEU A 141 -9.99 -14.57 12.40
CA LEU A 141 -10.89 -15.59 12.94
C LEU A 141 -11.29 -15.28 14.39
N PRO A 142 -12.50 -15.66 14.84
CA PRO A 142 -12.83 -15.64 16.26
C PRO A 142 -11.84 -16.46 17.08
N PHE A 143 -11.50 -16.00 18.29
CA PHE A 143 -10.52 -16.69 19.14
C PHE A 143 -10.88 -18.15 19.41
N SER A 144 -12.17 -18.46 19.58
CA SER A 144 -12.68 -19.84 19.72
C SER A 144 -12.38 -20.71 18.50
N CYS A 145 -12.46 -20.14 17.29
CA CYS A 145 -12.13 -20.82 16.05
C CYS A 145 -10.63 -21.06 15.95
N GLN A 146 -9.81 -20.03 16.24
CA GLN A 146 -8.35 -20.14 16.18
C GLN A 146 -7.83 -21.26 17.09
N ILE A 147 -8.29 -21.29 18.34
CA ILE A 147 -7.77 -22.20 19.37
C ILE A 147 -8.45 -23.57 19.34
N LEU A 148 -9.78 -23.61 19.25
CA LEU A 148 -10.58 -24.81 19.46
C LEU A 148 -11.29 -25.30 18.19
N ASN A 149 -11.18 -24.58 17.07
CA ASN A 149 -11.94 -24.84 15.85
C ASN A 149 -13.47 -24.77 16.06
N LEU A 150 -13.91 -23.95 17.02
CA LEU A 150 -15.32 -23.78 17.38
C LEU A 150 -15.86 -22.43 16.90
N GLY A 151 -17.05 -22.43 16.29
CA GLY A 151 -17.69 -21.22 15.78
C GLY A 151 -16.91 -20.54 14.66
N CYS A 152 -16.21 -21.34 13.83
CA CYS A 152 -15.54 -20.82 12.65
C CYS A 152 -16.57 -20.33 11.63
N PRO A 153 -16.41 -19.13 11.07
CA PRO A 153 -17.33 -18.62 10.06
C PRO A 153 -17.29 -19.52 8.82
N SER A 154 -18.46 -19.97 8.36
CA SER A 154 -18.62 -20.53 7.01
C SER A 154 -19.09 -19.41 6.11
N VAL A 155 -18.25 -18.98 5.18
CA VAL A 155 -18.66 -17.94 4.22
C VAL A 155 -18.49 -18.45 2.82
N GLU A 156 -19.51 -18.18 2.01
CA GLU A 156 -19.58 -18.62 0.62
C GLU A 156 -18.80 -17.65 -0.27
N VAL A 157 -18.09 -18.22 -1.24
CA VAL A 157 -17.46 -17.48 -2.33
C VAL A 157 -18.40 -17.56 -3.52
N THR A 158 -18.75 -16.42 -4.09
CA THR A 158 -19.60 -16.35 -5.27
C THR A 158 -18.92 -15.57 -6.40
N GLY A 159 -19.47 -15.67 -7.61
CA GLY A 159 -18.88 -15.08 -8.82
C GLY A 159 -18.48 -16.12 -9.87
N PHE A 160 -17.57 -15.75 -10.75
CA PHE A 160 -17.21 -16.49 -11.95
C PHE A 160 -15.70 -16.78 -12.03
N THR A 161 -15.35 -17.93 -12.60
CA THR A 161 -13.98 -18.31 -12.95
C THR A 161 -14.02 -19.30 -14.10
N THR A 162 -13.18 -19.12 -15.12
CA THR A 162 -13.05 -20.12 -16.20
C THR A 162 -12.33 -21.38 -15.70
N PRO A 163 -12.52 -22.54 -16.36
CA PRO A 163 -11.94 -23.81 -15.91
C PRO A 163 -10.42 -23.78 -15.69
N GLU A 164 -9.69 -23.05 -16.54
CA GLU A 164 -8.23 -22.94 -16.50
C GLU A 164 -7.73 -22.22 -15.25
N PHE A 165 -8.51 -21.29 -14.71
CA PHE A 165 -8.13 -20.44 -13.57
C PHE A 165 -8.74 -20.91 -12.24
N LEU A 166 -9.25 -22.14 -12.14
CA LEU A 166 -9.83 -22.69 -10.90
C LEU A 166 -8.85 -22.71 -9.71
N GLY A 167 -7.54 -22.75 -9.96
CA GLY A 167 -6.52 -22.63 -8.91
C GLY A 167 -6.62 -21.30 -8.15
N VAL A 168 -6.94 -20.20 -8.85
CA VAL A 168 -7.14 -18.88 -8.23
C VAL A 168 -8.34 -18.91 -7.29
N LYS A 169 -9.46 -19.51 -7.73
CA LYS A 169 -10.66 -19.67 -6.90
C LYS A 169 -10.36 -20.43 -5.61
N LYS A 170 -9.62 -21.53 -5.71
CA LYS A 170 -9.24 -22.34 -4.54
C LYS A 170 -8.40 -21.53 -3.53
N ILE A 171 -7.41 -20.77 -4.01
CA ILE A 171 -6.58 -19.93 -3.13
C ILE A 171 -7.43 -18.83 -2.46
N PHE A 172 -8.38 -18.24 -3.20
CA PHE A 172 -9.27 -17.22 -2.68
C PHE A 172 -10.21 -17.77 -1.59
N GLU A 173 -10.82 -18.95 -1.82
CA GLU A 173 -11.63 -19.66 -0.82
C GLU A 173 -10.81 -19.99 0.44
N GLU A 174 -9.56 -20.44 0.27
CA GLU A 174 -8.64 -20.70 1.39
C GLU A 174 -8.32 -19.44 2.20
N ASN A 175 -8.13 -18.28 1.55
CA ASN A 175 -7.85 -17.02 2.25
C ASN A 175 -9.01 -16.65 3.20
N ILE A 176 -10.25 -16.76 2.73
CA ILE A 176 -11.45 -16.44 3.52
C ILE A 176 -11.66 -17.50 4.60
N LYS A 177 -11.64 -18.79 4.24
CA LYS A 177 -11.87 -19.90 5.18
C LYS A 177 -10.87 -19.91 6.34
N ASN A 178 -9.61 -19.57 6.06
CA ASN A 178 -8.56 -19.54 7.08
C ASN A 178 -8.53 -18.20 7.84
N GLY A 179 -9.40 -17.23 7.50
CA GLY A 179 -9.51 -15.90 8.09
C GLY A 179 -8.28 -15.02 7.91
N LEU A 180 -7.60 -15.20 6.77
CA LEU A 180 -6.65 -14.22 6.24
C LEU A 180 -7.38 -13.00 5.68
N ASP A 181 -8.60 -13.20 5.16
CA ASP A 181 -9.54 -12.15 4.79
C ASP A 181 -10.81 -12.23 5.67
N VAL A 182 -11.43 -11.08 5.91
CA VAL A 182 -12.79 -10.99 6.48
C VAL A 182 -13.80 -10.99 5.33
N GLY A 183 -13.64 -10.07 4.38
CA GLY A 183 -14.30 -10.03 3.09
C GLY A 183 -13.37 -9.45 2.02
N ALA A 184 -13.48 -9.96 0.80
CA ALA A 184 -12.59 -9.60 -0.30
C ALA A 184 -13.24 -9.80 -1.66
N GLY A 185 -12.60 -9.23 -2.68
CA GLY A 185 -12.89 -9.47 -4.09
C GLY A 185 -11.59 -9.58 -4.90
N VAL A 186 -11.58 -10.47 -5.89
CA VAL A 186 -10.49 -10.63 -6.86
C VAL A 186 -11.05 -10.73 -8.26
N SER A 187 -10.49 -9.97 -9.19
CA SER A 187 -10.86 -10.05 -10.60
C SER A 187 -9.61 -10.05 -11.47
N VAL A 188 -9.65 -10.84 -12.54
CA VAL A 188 -8.52 -11.05 -13.45
C VAL A 188 -9.02 -11.01 -14.88
N TYR A 189 -8.36 -10.19 -15.67
CA TYR A 189 -8.45 -10.20 -17.12
C TYR A 189 -7.19 -10.81 -17.69
N TYR A 190 -7.36 -11.74 -18.63
CA TYR A 190 -6.29 -12.30 -19.44
C TYR A 190 -6.68 -12.18 -20.91
N ASP A 191 -5.79 -11.62 -21.74
CA ASP A 191 -6.02 -11.40 -23.16
C ASP A 191 -7.36 -10.69 -23.43
N ASN A 192 -7.57 -9.59 -22.71
CA ASN A 192 -8.76 -8.73 -22.76
C ASN A 192 -10.09 -9.41 -22.34
N LYS A 193 -10.06 -10.65 -21.83
CA LYS A 193 -11.25 -11.37 -21.36
C LYS A 193 -11.25 -11.49 -19.85
N LEU A 194 -12.40 -11.26 -19.22
CA LEU A 194 -12.61 -11.52 -17.80
C LEU A 194 -12.57 -13.03 -17.55
N VAL A 195 -11.55 -13.52 -16.85
CA VAL A 195 -11.35 -14.95 -16.57
C VAL A 195 -11.60 -15.33 -15.11
N VAL A 196 -11.52 -14.35 -14.20
CA VAL A 196 -11.84 -14.48 -12.77
C VAL A 196 -12.61 -13.24 -12.34
N ASP A 197 -13.71 -13.41 -11.62
CA ASP A 197 -14.46 -12.35 -10.94
C ASP A 197 -15.14 -12.94 -9.70
N LEU A 198 -14.44 -12.91 -8.57
CA LEU A 198 -14.84 -13.58 -7.34
C LEU A 198 -14.98 -12.58 -6.20
N GLN A 199 -15.93 -12.85 -5.31
CA GLN A 199 -16.10 -12.18 -4.04
C GLN A 199 -16.53 -13.17 -2.97
N GLY A 200 -16.36 -12.78 -1.71
CA GLY A 200 -16.83 -13.58 -0.61
C GLY A 200 -16.37 -13.03 0.73
N GLY A 201 -16.90 -13.62 1.79
CA GLY A 201 -16.66 -13.14 3.15
C GLY A 201 -17.71 -12.12 3.59
N ILE A 202 -17.36 -11.30 4.58
CA ILE A 202 -18.26 -10.38 5.27
C ILE A 202 -17.77 -8.95 5.03
N ALA A 203 -18.64 -8.09 4.50
CA ALA A 203 -18.36 -6.66 4.30
C ALA A 203 -18.41 -5.88 5.62
N ASN A 204 -19.28 -6.28 6.55
CA ASN A 204 -19.40 -5.67 7.87
C ASN A 204 -19.79 -6.72 8.93
N LEU A 205 -18.87 -6.97 9.87
CA LEU A 205 -18.99 -7.93 10.95
C LEU A 205 -20.09 -7.60 11.98
N GLU A 206 -20.45 -6.32 12.14
CA GLU A 206 -21.48 -5.90 13.11
C GLU A 206 -22.89 -6.23 12.61
N THR A 207 -23.11 -6.04 11.31
CA THR A 207 -24.41 -6.27 10.65
C THR A 207 -24.52 -7.67 10.03
N GLY A 208 -23.39 -8.36 9.84
CA GLY A 208 -23.31 -9.62 9.09
C GLY A 208 -23.47 -9.44 7.58
N LYS A 209 -23.39 -8.20 7.06
CA LYS A 209 -23.53 -7.93 5.63
C LYS A 209 -22.46 -8.70 4.85
N VAL A 210 -22.89 -9.48 3.86
CA VAL A 210 -22.00 -10.26 2.98
C VAL A 210 -21.18 -9.33 2.08
N TYR A 211 -19.95 -9.74 1.79
CA TYR A 211 -19.12 -9.11 0.76
C TYR A 211 -19.48 -9.69 -0.60
N ASP A 212 -20.16 -8.91 -1.43
CA ASP A 212 -20.77 -9.33 -2.70
C ASP A 212 -20.32 -8.45 -3.89
N SER A 213 -20.91 -8.66 -5.07
CA SER A 213 -20.56 -7.92 -6.29
C SER A 213 -20.89 -6.42 -6.25
N GLU A 214 -21.78 -6.00 -5.35
CA GLU A 214 -22.16 -4.60 -5.17
C GLU A 214 -21.29 -3.90 -4.14
N THR A 215 -20.44 -4.64 -3.43
CA THR A 215 -19.59 -4.13 -2.36
C THR A 215 -18.44 -3.28 -2.90
N LEU A 216 -18.26 -2.11 -2.30
CA LEU A 216 -17.16 -1.20 -2.55
C LEU A 216 -16.14 -1.27 -1.40
N GLN A 217 -14.89 -0.96 -1.69
CA GLN A 217 -13.79 -1.01 -0.73
C GLN A 217 -12.87 0.19 -0.92
N GLY A 218 -12.39 0.77 0.19
CA GLY A 218 -11.27 1.70 0.17
C GLY A 218 -9.98 0.99 -0.22
N VAL A 219 -9.34 1.42 -1.32
CA VAL A 219 -8.15 0.76 -1.92
C VAL A 219 -6.86 1.56 -1.79
N PHE A 220 -6.88 2.67 -1.03
CA PHE A 220 -5.70 3.45 -0.70
C PHE A 220 -4.86 3.83 -1.92
N SER A 221 -3.58 3.48 -1.92
CA SER A 221 -2.62 3.91 -2.94
C SER A 221 -2.85 3.31 -4.33
N CYS A 222 -3.72 2.31 -4.49
CA CYS A 222 -4.16 1.85 -5.82
C CYS A 222 -4.78 3.00 -6.65
N SER A 223 -5.37 4.00 -5.98
CA SER A 223 -5.92 5.20 -6.63
C SER A 223 -4.89 6.01 -7.41
N LYS A 224 -3.59 5.89 -7.10
CA LYS A 224 -2.52 6.59 -7.83
C LYS A 224 -2.41 6.13 -9.30
N THR A 225 -2.84 4.92 -9.63
CA THR A 225 -2.88 4.47 -11.04
C THR A 225 -3.88 5.30 -11.83
N LEU A 226 -5.12 5.42 -11.37
CA LEU A 226 -6.13 6.22 -12.08
C LEU A 226 -5.79 7.71 -12.06
N THR A 227 -5.20 8.21 -10.96
CA THR A 227 -4.68 9.58 -10.89
C THR A 227 -3.60 9.81 -11.97
N GLY A 228 -2.67 8.87 -12.16
CA GLY A 228 -1.66 8.94 -13.22
C GLY A 228 -2.25 8.95 -14.63
N ILE A 229 -3.30 8.16 -14.87
CA ILE A 229 -4.04 8.16 -16.15
C ILE A 229 -4.70 9.52 -16.42
N VAL A 230 -5.29 10.17 -15.40
CA VAL A 230 -5.86 11.51 -15.55
C VAL A 230 -4.78 12.53 -15.93
N ILE A 231 -3.62 12.51 -15.26
CA ILE A 231 -2.50 13.39 -15.62
C ILE A 231 -2.03 13.13 -17.06
N ALA A 232 -1.91 11.87 -17.46
CA ALA A 232 -1.53 11.50 -18.83
C ALA A 232 -2.51 12.04 -19.88
N ARG A 233 -3.82 11.99 -19.61
CA ARG A 233 -4.85 12.56 -20.51
C ARG A 233 -4.74 14.08 -20.63
N LEU A 234 -4.45 14.78 -19.54
CA LEU A 234 -4.24 16.24 -19.57
C LEU A 234 -2.95 16.61 -20.31
N VAL A 235 -1.92 15.75 -20.26
CA VAL A 235 -0.71 15.90 -21.10
C VAL A 235 -1.04 15.70 -22.58
N GLU A 236 -1.81 14.67 -22.92
CA GLU A 236 -2.28 14.44 -24.29
C GLU A 236 -3.10 15.61 -24.85
N GLN A 237 -3.90 16.26 -24.01
CA GLN A 237 -4.68 17.45 -24.36
C GLN A 237 -3.82 18.73 -24.45
N GLY A 238 -2.53 18.67 -24.14
CA GLY A 238 -1.63 19.83 -24.13
C GLY A 238 -1.84 20.78 -22.94
N LEU A 239 -2.62 20.39 -21.94
CA LEU A 239 -2.88 21.19 -20.73
C LEU A 239 -1.76 21.04 -19.69
N LEU A 240 -1.05 19.92 -19.71
CA LEU A 240 0.11 19.64 -18.85
C LEU A 240 1.30 19.16 -19.68
N ASN A 241 2.47 19.24 -19.09
CA ASN A 241 3.71 18.67 -19.62
C ASN A 241 4.59 18.25 -18.45
N TYR A 242 5.14 17.03 -18.51
CA TYR A 242 5.96 16.44 -17.46
C TYR A 242 7.24 17.24 -17.18
N ASP A 243 7.87 17.82 -18.22
CA ASP A 243 9.13 18.56 -18.08
C ASP A 243 8.91 20.01 -17.62
N GLU A 244 7.66 20.48 -17.61
CA GLU A 244 7.36 21.84 -17.20
C GLU A 244 7.38 21.98 -15.68
N LYS A 245 7.87 23.14 -15.24
CA LYS A 245 7.87 23.53 -13.83
C LYS A 245 6.43 23.67 -13.34
N ILE A 246 6.15 23.20 -12.13
CA ILE A 246 4.83 23.36 -11.50
C ILE A 246 4.46 24.85 -11.39
N SER A 247 5.45 25.73 -11.18
CA SER A 247 5.27 27.18 -11.10
C SER A 247 4.69 27.82 -12.37
N LYS A 248 4.73 27.14 -13.52
CA LYS A 248 4.03 27.56 -14.74
C LYS A 248 2.51 27.52 -14.57
N TYR A 249 2.01 26.50 -13.87
CA TYR A 249 0.58 26.28 -13.65
C TYR A 249 0.10 26.87 -12.31
N TRP A 250 1.00 26.90 -11.33
CA TRP A 250 0.75 27.37 -9.97
C TRP A 250 1.90 28.25 -9.48
N PRO A 251 1.93 29.55 -9.84
CA PRO A 251 3.05 30.43 -9.53
C PRO A 251 3.42 30.48 -8.04
N GLU A 252 2.43 30.48 -7.16
CA GLU A 252 2.61 30.55 -5.72
C GLU A 252 3.30 29.31 -5.15
N PHE A 253 3.28 28.17 -5.85
CA PHE A 253 4.04 26.98 -5.47
C PHE A 253 5.55 27.22 -5.46
N ALA A 254 6.07 28.16 -6.25
CA ALA A 254 7.51 28.37 -6.44
C ALA A 254 8.29 28.78 -5.18
N GLN A 255 7.59 29.17 -4.12
CA GLN A 255 8.23 29.62 -2.88
C GLN A 255 8.96 28.51 -2.11
N SER A 256 9.92 28.92 -1.28
CA SER A 256 10.60 28.05 -0.31
C SER A 256 11.35 26.85 -0.95
N GLY A 257 12.09 27.09 -2.03
CA GLY A 257 12.98 26.11 -2.68
C GLY A 257 12.28 25.15 -3.64
N LYS A 258 11.10 25.53 -4.15
CA LYS A 258 10.26 24.72 -5.05
C LYS A 258 10.20 25.26 -6.48
N GLU A 259 10.92 26.33 -6.79
CA GLU A 259 10.86 27.07 -8.06
C GLU A 259 11.29 26.27 -9.29
N ASN A 260 12.06 25.20 -9.11
CA ASN A 260 12.58 24.35 -10.17
C ASN A 260 11.91 22.97 -10.25
N VAL A 261 10.94 22.69 -9.38
CA VAL A 261 10.26 21.39 -9.34
C VAL A 261 9.35 21.25 -10.56
N THR A 262 9.51 20.15 -11.29
CA THR A 262 8.71 19.81 -12.48
C THR A 262 7.49 18.96 -12.12
N LEU A 263 6.54 18.85 -13.06
CA LEU A 263 5.44 17.90 -12.93
C LEU A 263 5.95 16.45 -12.84
N LEU A 264 7.00 16.10 -13.60
CA LEU A 264 7.65 14.79 -13.54
C LEU A 264 8.14 14.51 -12.12
N ASP A 265 8.84 15.47 -11.49
CA ASP A 265 9.34 15.33 -10.13
C ASP A 265 8.21 14.99 -9.15
N LEU A 266 7.05 15.65 -9.26
CA LEU A 266 5.91 15.37 -8.39
C LEU A 266 5.31 13.98 -8.65
N VAL A 267 5.09 13.65 -9.92
CA VAL A 267 4.48 12.38 -10.34
C VAL A 267 5.34 11.18 -9.94
N VAL A 268 6.67 11.32 -9.96
CA VAL A 268 7.63 10.24 -9.66
C VAL A 268 8.26 10.36 -8.26
N HIS A 269 7.66 11.15 -7.37
CA HIS A 269 8.02 11.24 -5.95
C HIS A 269 9.40 11.86 -5.65
N ARG A 270 9.76 12.93 -6.37
CA ARG A 270 11.02 13.71 -6.25
C ARG A 270 10.82 15.20 -5.97
N ALA A 271 9.58 15.67 -5.93
CA ALA A 271 9.24 17.10 -5.75
C ALA A 271 9.57 17.69 -4.36
N GLY A 272 10.06 16.88 -3.42
CA GLY A 272 10.38 17.32 -2.07
C GLY A 272 9.19 17.87 -1.28
N VAL A 273 7.99 17.38 -1.54
CA VAL A 273 6.77 17.72 -0.77
C VAL A 273 6.07 16.45 -0.28
N SER A 274 6.87 15.45 0.09
CA SER A 274 6.43 14.14 0.60
C SER A 274 5.64 14.24 1.90
N TYR A 275 5.97 15.22 2.75
CA TYR A 275 5.26 15.51 3.99
C TYR A 275 4.97 16.99 4.15
N ILE A 276 3.97 17.28 4.98
CA ILE A 276 3.61 18.62 5.45
C ILE A 276 3.88 18.68 6.95
N ASP A 277 4.78 19.56 7.36
CA ASP A 277 5.13 19.80 8.77
C ASP A 277 5.15 21.28 9.16
N SER A 278 4.82 22.18 8.23
CA SER A 278 4.50 23.58 8.54
C SER A 278 3.08 23.79 9.07
N HIS A 279 2.19 22.81 8.86
CA HIS A 279 0.79 22.82 9.29
C HIS A 279 0.34 21.40 9.63
N GLN A 280 -0.36 21.23 10.75
CA GLN A 280 -0.95 19.92 11.09
C GLN A 280 -2.25 19.75 10.31
N MET A 281 -2.24 18.88 9.30
CA MET A 281 -3.41 18.61 8.48
C MET A 281 -4.59 18.07 9.30
N THR A 282 -5.75 18.67 9.11
CA THR A 282 -7.03 18.26 9.68
C THR A 282 -8.01 17.84 8.59
N LEU A 283 -9.06 17.09 8.94
CA LEU A 283 -10.11 16.78 7.97
C LEU A 283 -10.83 18.04 7.45
N SER A 284 -10.99 19.08 8.29
CA SER A 284 -11.61 20.34 7.89
C SER A 284 -10.81 21.11 6.84
N ASP A 285 -9.49 20.99 6.84
CA ASP A 285 -8.64 21.64 5.82
C ASP A 285 -8.94 21.14 4.41
N LEU A 286 -9.51 19.94 4.28
CA LEU A 286 -9.86 19.34 2.98
C LEU A 286 -11.21 19.81 2.43
N SER A 287 -11.98 20.60 3.20
CA SER A 287 -13.31 21.08 2.81
C SER A 287 -13.29 22.31 1.90
N ASP A 288 -12.27 23.15 2.03
CA ASP A 288 -12.05 24.33 1.20
C ASP A 288 -10.72 24.19 0.46
N LEU A 289 -10.81 23.91 -0.85
CA LEU A 289 -9.65 23.65 -1.68
C LEU A 289 -8.75 24.88 -1.86
N ASP A 290 -9.29 26.10 -1.76
CA ASP A 290 -8.49 27.32 -1.89
C ASP A 290 -7.68 27.58 -0.62
N SER A 291 -8.25 27.26 0.55
CA SER A 291 -7.52 27.26 1.83
C SER A 291 -6.48 26.13 1.87
N LEU A 292 -6.81 24.94 1.37
CA LEU A 292 -5.86 23.84 1.23
C LEU A 292 -4.67 24.24 0.34
N ALA A 293 -4.92 24.88 -0.81
CA ALA A 293 -3.87 25.36 -1.70
C ALA A 293 -2.90 26.31 -0.98
N LYS A 294 -3.39 27.22 -0.15
CA LYS A 294 -2.54 28.13 0.66
C LYS A 294 -1.62 27.37 1.62
N ILE A 295 -2.12 26.32 2.27
CA ILE A 295 -1.31 25.44 3.12
C ILE A 295 -0.23 24.77 2.28
N LEU A 296 -0.63 24.10 1.19
CA LEU A 296 0.27 23.33 0.32
C LEU A 296 1.38 24.20 -0.31
N GLN A 297 1.07 25.37 -0.86
CA GLN A 297 2.09 26.23 -1.43
C GLN A 297 3.11 26.68 -0.37
N SER A 298 2.66 26.91 0.87
CA SER A 298 3.49 27.44 1.97
C SER A 298 4.53 26.44 2.49
N GLN A 299 4.27 25.13 2.33
CA GLN A 299 5.17 24.08 2.77
C GLN A 299 6.56 24.23 2.11
N PRO A 300 7.64 24.38 2.90
CA PRO A 300 9.00 24.37 2.36
C PRO A 300 9.36 23.03 1.73
N HIS A 301 10.25 23.05 0.72
CA HIS A 301 10.80 21.84 0.13
C HIS A 301 11.49 21.01 1.24
N ASN A 302 11.04 19.77 1.46
CA ASN A 302 11.48 18.86 2.51
C ASN A 302 13.00 18.65 2.54
N PHE A 303 13.66 18.79 1.39
CA PHE A 303 15.11 18.60 1.22
C PHE A 303 15.83 19.84 0.66
N ASN A 304 15.35 21.05 0.96
CA ASN A 304 16.02 22.31 0.59
C ASN A 304 16.35 22.44 -0.93
N GLY A 305 15.40 22.09 -1.80
CA GLY A 305 15.55 22.10 -3.26
C GLY A 305 16.32 20.91 -3.86
N VAL A 306 16.84 19.99 -3.05
CA VAL A 306 17.55 18.80 -3.55
C VAL A 306 16.55 17.72 -3.97
N SER A 307 16.53 17.40 -5.27
CA SER A 307 15.72 16.30 -5.80
C SER A 307 16.05 14.98 -5.09
N THR A 308 15.09 14.50 -4.29
CA THR A 308 15.23 13.30 -3.46
C THR A 308 14.02 12.41 -3.68
N LYS A 309 14.25 11.13 -4.01
CA LYS A 309 13.17 10.14 -4.13
C LYS A 309 12.60 9.85 -2.73
N ALA A 310 11.42 10.38 -2.45
CA ALA A 310 10.73 10.24 -1.19
C ALA A 310 9.24 10.04 -1.48
N TYR A 311 8.70 8.86 -1.21
CA TYR A 311 7.31 8.55 -1.53
C TYR A 311 6.34 9.58 -0.93
N HIS A 312 5.49 10.16 -1.76
CA HIS A 312 4.47 11.13 -1.36
C HIS A 312 3.16 10.38 -1.10
N GLY A 313 3.11 9.67 0.02
CA GLY A 313 2.03 8.73 0.32
C GLY A 313 0.64 9.37 0.31
N VAL A 314 0.56 10.58 0.87
CA VAL A 314 -0.68 11.37 1.00
C VAL A 314 -0.63 12.58 0.07
N SER A 315 0.38 13.44 0.25
CA SER A 315 0.44 14.78 -0.32
C SER A 315 0.40 14.86 -1.86
N ARG A 316 0.96 13.88 -2.59
CA ARG A 316 0.98 13.89 -4.06
C ARG A 316 -0.41 14.11 -4.66
N GLY A 317 -1.43 13.48 -4.08
CA GLY A 317 -2.79 13.58 -4.56
C GLY A 317 -3.31 15.01 -4.45
N TRP A 318 -3.04 15.70 -3.34
CA TRP A 318 -3.49 17.07 -3.12
C TRP A 318 -2.78 18.07 -4.03
N TYR A 319 -1.46 17.97 -4.17
CA TYR A 319 -0.71 18.83 -5.11
C TYR A 319 -1.15 18.62 -6.56
N LEU A 320 -1.32 17.36 -7.00
CA LEU A 320 -1.84 17.08 -8.33
C LEU A 320 -3.27 17.59 -8.51
N ASN A 321 -4.12 17.48 -7.49
CA ASN A 321 -5.50 17.97 -7.58
C ASN A 321 -5.57 19.50 -7.78
N GLU A 322 -4.71 20.25 -7.08
CA GLU A 322 -4.62 21.70 -7.24
C GLU A 322 -4.07 22.09 -8.62
N ILE A 323 -3.02 21.42 -9.10
CA ILE A 323 -2.49 21.63 -10.45
C ILE A 323 -3.58 21.39 -11.50
N VAL A 324 -4.34 20.29 -11.36
CA VAL A 324 -5.44 19.94 -12.26
C VAL A 324 -6.55 21.00 -12.22
N ARG A 325 -6.95 21.49 -11.04
CA ARG A 325 -7.94 22.58 -10.91
C ARG A 325 -7.52 23.85 -11.64
N ARG A 326 -6.22 24.14 -11.70
CA ARG A 326 -5.71 25.35 -12.36
C ARG A 326 -5.68 25.24 -13.88
N VAL A 327 -5.48 24.05 -14.43
CA VAL A 327 -5.35 23.84 -15.89
C VAL A 327 -6.61 23.31 -16.56
N ASP A 328 -7.49 22.62 -15.82
CA ASP A 328 -8.78 22.17 -16.36
C ASP A 328 -9.66 23.38 -16.68
N PRO A 329 -10.18 23.54 -17.90
CA PRO A 329 -11.01 24.69 -18.28
C PRO A 329 -12.28 24.85 -17.45
N ARG A 330 -12.73 23.78 -16.77
CA ARG A 330 -13.90 23.78 -15.88
C ARG A 330 -13.52 23.84 -14.40
N HIS A 331 -12.24 24.00 -14.08
CA HIS A 331 -11.67 24.06 -12.72
C HIS A 331 -12.07 22.89 -11.82
N ARG A 332 -12.21 21.70 -12.42
CA ARG A 332 -12.63 20.48 -11.72
C ARG A 332 -11.46 19.83 -10.98
N THR A 333 -11.80 19.02 -9.99
CA THR A 333 -10.86 18.11 -9.35
C THR A 333 -10.65 16.84 -10.19
N ILE A 334 -9.60 16.08 -9.87
CA ILE A 334 -9.33 14.75 -10.43
C ILE A 334 -10.52 13.82 -10.18
N GLY A 335 -11.07 13.81 -8.96
CA GLY A 335 -12.23 12.99 -8.63
C GLY A 335 -13.44 13.32 -9.50
N ARG A 336 -13.64 14.61 -9.80
CA ARG A 336 -14.73 15.06 -10.65
C ARG A 336 -14.52 14.73 -12.13
N ILE A 337 -13.30 14.86 -12.66
CA ILE A 337 -12.96 14.40 -14.02
C ILE A 337 -13.23 12.90 -14.15
N VAL A 338 -12.82 12.10 -13.17
CA VAL A 338 -13.06 10.65 -13.16
C VAL A 338 -14.54 10.34 -13.16
N ALA A 339 -15.32 10.98 -12.29
CA ALA A 339 -16.76 10.74 -12.17
C ALA A 339 -17.55 11.16 -13.42
N GLU A 340 -17.11 12.19 -14.15
CA GLU A 340 -17.82 12.72 -15.31
C GLU A 340 -17.37 12.11 -16.64
N GLU A 341 -16.08 11.79 -16.80
CA GLU A 341 -15.51 11.46 -18.11
C GLU A 341 -14.91 10.05 -18.22
N ILE A 342 -14.53 9.43 -17.10
CA ILE A 342 -13.85 8.12 -17.13
C ILE A 342 -14.81 7.02 -16.66
N ALA A 343 -15.28 7.12 -15.41
CA ALA A 343 -16.13 6.10 -14.81
C ALA A 343 -17.35 5.68 -15.67
N PRO A 344 -18.18 6.61 -16.18
CA PRO A 344 -19.35 6.25 -16.98
C PRO A 344 -19.03 5.77 -18.40
N VAL A 345 -17.84 6.08 -18.94
CA VAL A 345 -17.40 5.72 -20.29
C VAL A 345 -16.85 4.30 -20.31
N TYR A 346 -16.00 3.96 -19.34
CA TYR A 346 -15.38 2.64 -19.23
C TYR A 346 -16.16 1.68 -18.34
N ASP A 347 -17.37 2.05 -17.90
CA ASP A 347 -18.24 1.23 -17.05
C ASP A 347 -17.50 0.66 -15.84
N ILE A 348 -16.86 1.57 -15.08
CA ILE A 348 -16.15 1.27 -13.85
C ILE A 348 -16.75 2.05 -12.69
N GLU A 349 -16.65 1.50 -11.50
CA GLU A 349 -16.99 2.20 -10.26
C GLU A 349 -15.71 2.59 -9.54
N PHE A 350 -15.32 3.86 -9.65
CA PHE A 350 -14.15 4.38 -8.95
C PHE A 350 -14.45 5.79 -8.44
N TYR A 351 -14.43 5.95 -7.11
CA TYR A 351 -14.80 7.20 -6.45
C TYR A 351 -13.63 7.71 -5.61
N TYR A 352 -13.33 9.00 -5.74
CA TYR A 352 -12.38 9.69 -4.85
C TYR A 352 -13.06 10.39 -3.67
N SER A 353 -14.39 10.48 -3.70
CA SER A 353 -15.22 11.04 -2.64
C SER A 353 -16.60 10.37 -2.64
N ILE A 354 -17.11 10.04 -1.45
CA ILE A 354 -18.37 9.37 -1.21
C ILE A 354 -19.39 10.34 -0.62
N THR A 355 -19.87 11.29 -1.43
CA THR A 355 -20.85 12.30 -0.95
C THR A 355 -22.28 11.78 -0.81
N LYS A 356 -22.59 10.57 -1.29
CA LYS A 356 -23.92 9.98 -1.22
C LYS A 356 -23.97 8.87 -0.17
N LYS A 357 -24.90 8.98 0.79
CA LYS A 357 -25.12 7.94 1.81
C LYS A 357 -25.46 6.56 1.22
N SER A 358 -26.11 6.52 0.06
CA SER A 358 -26.40 5.25 -0.64
C SER A 358 -25.13 4.54 -1.12
N LEU A 359 -24.11 5.28 -1.56
CA LEU A 359 -22.80 4.71 -1.90
C LEU A 359 -22.06 4.26 -0.64
N TYR A 360 -22.11 5.05 0.44
CA TYR A 360 -21.50 4.69 1.72
C TYR A 360 -22.01 3.35 2.27
N GLN A 361 -23.31 3.06 2.14
CA GLN A 361 -23.89 1.77 2.55
C GLN A 361 -23.29 0.56 1.80
N ARG A 362 -22.68 0.77 0.63
CA ARG A 362 -21.98 -0.27 -0.15
C ARG A 362 -20.51 -0.44 0.27
N VAL A 363 -19.94 0.51 1.01
CA VAL A 363 -18.53 0.47 1.44
C VAL A 363 -18.35 -0.52 2.58
N ALA A 364 -17.50 -1.52 2.38
CA ALA A 364 -17.12 -2.48 3.41
C ALA A 364 -16.24 -1.85 4.49
N SER A 365 -16.42 -2.30 5.74
CA SER A 365 -15.69 -1.77 6.90
C SER A 365 -14.30 -2.40 7.01
N ILE A 366 -13.29 -1.55 7.19
CA ILE A 366 -11.89 -1.91 7.39
C ILE A 366 -11.65 -2.45 8.80
N TYR A 367 -10.99 -3.60 8.89
CA TYR A 367 -10.54 -4.25 10.12
C TYR A 367 -9.01 -4.27 10.18
N SER A 368 -8.43 -3.53 11.13
CA SER A 368 -6.97 -3.52 11.34
C SER A 368 -6.45 -4.84 11.87
N TYR A 369 -5.24 -5.19 11.43
CA TYR A 369 -4.49 -6.32 11.95
C TYR A 369 -4.38 -6.27 13.49
N PRO A 370 -4.63 -7.38 14.22
CA PRO A 370 -4.64 -7.36 15.68
C PRO A 370 -3.30 -6.91 16.28
N MET A 371 -3.34 -5.91 17.15
CA MET A 371 -2.13 -5.33 17.77
C MET A 371 -1.29 -6.33 18.54
N VAL A 372 -1.92 -7.30 19.21
CA VAL A 372 -1.21 -8.37 19.92
C VAL A 372 -0.33 -9.20 18.96
N ARG A 373 -0.76 -9.38 17.71
CA ARG A 373 0.03 -10.08 16.70
C ARG A 373 1.15 -9.20 16.15
N VAL A 374 0.93 -7.89 15.98
CA VAL A 374 2.01 -6.95 15.63
C VAL A 374 3.10 -6.99 16.72
N LEU A 375 2.71 -6.90 17.99
CA LEU A 375 3.65 -6.98 19.12
C LEU A 375 4.39 -8.33 19.15
N ALA A 376 3.70 -9.44 18.87
CA ALA A 376 4.34 -10.74 18.75
C ALA A 376 5.43 -10.77 17.66
N LYS A 377 5.22 -10.08 16.52
CA LYS A 377 6.24 -9.96 15.47
C LYS A 377 7.49 -9.18 15.93
N PHE A 378 7.37 -8.30 16.92
CA PHE A 378 8.53 -7.60 17.50
C PHE A 378 9.25 -8.42 18.57
N LEU A 379 8.51 -9.20 19.37
CA LEU A 379 9.06 -9.87 20.55
C LEU A 379 9.53 -11.30 20.29
N LEU A 380 8.93 -12.01 19.33
CA LEU A 380 9.24 -13.41 19.06
C LEU A 380 10.49 -13.55 18.16
N PRO A 381 11.27 -14.64 18.33
CA PRO A 381 12.34 -14.98 17.41
C PRO A 381 11.83 -15.10 15.96
N LYS A 382 12.64 -14.69 14.97
CA LYS A 382 12.27 -14.71 13.54
C LYS A 382 11.73 -16.05 13.04
N TRP A 383 12.23 -17.18 13.57
CA TRP A 383 11.76 -18.53 13.18
C TRP A 383 10.33 -18.86 13.66
N MET A 384 9.78 -18.10 14.62
CA MET A 384 8.42 -18.24 15.13
C MET A 384 7.41 -17.32 14.43
N ILE A 385 7.87 -16.41 13.56
CA ILE A 385 7.03 -15.38 12.95
C ILE A 385 6.76 -15.75 11.49
N SER A 386 5.49 -15.89 11.13
CA SER A 386 5.05 -15.85 9.75
C SER A 386 5.06 -14.39 9.27
N GLU A 387 5.85 -14.11 8.24
CA GLU A 387 6.05 -12.79 7.62
C GLU A 387 6.61 -11.72 8.58
N PRO A 388 7.93 -11.45 8.55
CA PRO A 388 8.51 -10.37 9.35
C PRO A 388 7.92 -9.01 8.93
N LEU A 389 7.98 -8.03 9.83
CA LEU A 389 7.63 -6.66 9.48
C LEU A 389 8.63 -6.10 8.47
N GLU A 390 8.12 -5.32 7.52
CA GLU A 390 8.94 -4.62 6.54
C GLU A 390 9.81 -3.55 7.22
N PRO A 391 11.02 -3.25 6.73
CA PRO A 391 11.93 -2.25 7.33
C PRO A 391 11.30 -0.87 7.56
N ILE A 392 10.33 -0.51 6.72
CA ILE A 392 9.57 0.74 6.83
C ILE A 392 8.86 0.89 8.20
N PHE A 393 8.46 -0.20 8.85
CA PHE A 393 7.78 -0.15 10.16
C PHE A 393 8.68 0.44 11.23
N ASP A 394 9.99 0.18 11.20
CA ASP A 394 10.93 0.74 12.18
C ASP A 394 11.03 2.27 12.02
N GLU A 395 11.03 2.77 10.78
CA GLU A 395 11.02 4.21 10.49
C GLU A 395 9.68 4.86 10.84
N MET A 396 8.55 4.17 10.64
CA MET A 396 7.22 4.64 11.05
C MET A 396 7.08 4.81 12.57
N MET A 397 7.97 4.24 13.39
CA MET A 397 7.92 4.44 14.85
C MET A 397 8.75 5.64 15.32
N LYS A 398 9.58 6.22 14.45
CA LYS A 398 10.45 7.37 14.75
C LYS A 398 9.76 8.65 14.31
N THR A 399 9.26 9.45 15.25
CA THR A 399 8.43 10.64 14.95
C THR A 399 9.12 11.72 14.13
N ASP A 400 10.46 11.74 14.16
CA ASP A 400 11.32 12.64 13.42
C ASP A 400 11.71 12.11 12.02
N SER A 401 11.41 10.84 11.72
CA SER A 401 11.73 10.25 10.42
C SER A 401 10.88 10.84 9.30
N VAL A 402 11.45 10.85 8.09
CA VAL A 402 10.74 11.24 6.86
C VAL A 402 9.54 10.32 6.63
N THR A 403 9.67 9.04 6.94
CA THR A 403 8.61 8.04 6.81
C THR A 403 7.42 8.34 7.73
N TYR A 404 7.64 8.63 9.02
CA TYR A 404 6.57 8.99 9.95
C TYR A 404 5.87 10.27 9.50
N LYS A 405 6.63 11.32 9.20
CA LYS A 405 6.08 12.60 8.76
C LYS A 405 5.21 12.44 7.51
N THR A 406 5.63 11.60 6.57
CA THR A 406 4.89 11.34 5.31
C THR A 406 3.63 10.52 5.53
N LEU A 407 3.73 9.38 6.21
CA LEU A 407 2.64 8.39 6.26
C LEU A 407 1.66 8.63 7.41
N ILE A 408 2.11 9.24 8.50
CA ILE A 408 1.31 9.47 9.71
C ILE A 408 1.12 10.97 9.96
N GLY A 409 2.22 11.74 9.98
CA GLY A 409 2.16 13.17 10.30
C GLY A 409 1.30 14.00 9.34
N THR A 410 1.39 13.69 8.05
CA THR A 410 0.67 14.38 6.97
C THR A 410 -0.76 13.88 6.79
N ALA A 411 -1.10 12.69 7.30
CA ALA A 411 -2.47 12.19 7.20
C ALA A 411 -3.43 13.12 7.97
N PRO A 412 -4.63 13.43 7.43
CA PRO A 412 -5.58 14.31 8.09
C PRO A 412 -5.96 13.72 9.45
N ASP A 413 -5.86 14.53 10.51
CA ASP A 413 -6.09 14.13 11.91
C ASP A 413 -5.23 12.93 12.35
N LYS A 414 -4.10 12.66 11.66
CA LYS A 414 -3.24 11.47 11.86
C LYS A 414 -4.03 10.16 11.78
N SER A 415 -5.02 10.13 10.89
CA SER A 415 -5.98 9.03 10.74
C SER A 415 -5.30 7.67 10.61
N GLN A 416 -5.83 6.68 11.32
CA GLN A 416 -5.47 5.28 11.25
C GLN A 416 -6.41 4.52 10.29
N PRO A 417 -6.06 3.29 9.86
CA PRO A 417 -6.86 2.55 8.87
C PRO A 417 -8.36 2.42 9.21
N GLN A 418 -8.71 2.19 10.47
CA GLN A 418 -10.11 2.07 10.92
C GLN A 418 -10.89 3.40 10.88
N ASP A 419 -10.21 4.54 10.94
CA ASP A 419 -10.86 5.86 10.89
C ASP A 419 -11.58 6.07 9.55
N TRP A 420 -11.07 5.45 8.48
CA TRP A 420 -11.64 5.46 7.13
C TRP A 420 -12.99 4.72 7.02
N ASN A 421 -13.45 4.08 8.09
CA ASN A 421 -14.82 3.58 8.19
C ASN A 421 -15.84 4.70 8.43
N ARG A 422 -15.41 5.88 8.91
CA ARG A 422 -16.31 7.01 9.13
C ARG A 422 -16.72 7.63 7.81
N TYR A 423 -18.01 7.92 7.66
CA TYR A 423 -18.56 8.55 6.46
C TYR A 423 -17.87 9.88 6.13
N GLU A 424 -17.56 10.68 7.15
CA GLU A 424 -16.93 12.00 6.99
C GLU A 424 -15.51 11.89 6.39
N MET A 425 -14.77 10.83 6.71
CA MET A 425 -13.41 10.62 6.16
C MET A 425 -13.44 10.31 4.66
N LEU A 426 -14.53 9.71 4.18
CA LEU A 426 -14.71 9.33 2.78
C LEU A 426 -15.28 10.46 1.92
N ASN A 427 -15.72 11.57 2.52
CA ASN A 427 -16.31 12.69 1.79
C ASN A 427 -15.28 13.58 1.08
N TYR A 428 -14.02 13.57 1.52
CA TYR A 428 -13.00 14.48 1.02
C TYR A 428 -12.04 13.78 0.07
N GLU A 429 -11.75 14.46 -1.03
CA GLU A 429 -10.87 13.93 -2.07
C GLU A 429 -9.40 13.96 -1.63
N GLY A 430 -8.78 12.79 -1.65
CA GLY A 430 -7.34 12.63 -1.57
C GLY A 430 -6.87 11.68 -2.66
N PRO A 431 -6.50 12.17 -3.87
CA PRO A 431 -6.22 11.32 -5.03
C PRO A 431 -5.09 10.29 -4.89
N SER A 432 -4.39 10.30 -3.76
CA SER A 432 -3.36 9.32 -3.39
C SER A 432 -3.88 8.18 -2.50
N TYR A 433 -5.02 8.31 -1.82
CA TYR A 433 -5.44 7.39 -0.76
C TYR A 433 -6.96 7.18 -0.63
N SER A 434 -7.80 8.09 -1.14
CA SER A 434 -9.26 8.10 -0.90
C SER A 434 -10.06 7.22 -1.86
N GLY A 435 -9.39 6.51 -2.80
CA GLY A 435 -10.08 5.71 -3.80
C GLY A 435 -10.96 4.62 -3.18
N VAL A 436 -12.23 4.60 -3.56
CA VAL A 436 -13.23 3.59 -3.20
C VAL A 436 -13.74 2.94 -4.49
N THR A 437 -13.61 1.63 -4.61
CA THR A 437 -13.87 0.88 -5.85
C THR A 437 -14.13 -0.60 -5.56
N ASN A 438 -14.20 -1.44 -6.59
CA ASN A 438 -14.27 -2.91 -6.51
C ASN A 438 -13.15 -3.56 -7.34
N SER A 439 -12.90 -4.86 -7.12
CA SER A 439 -11.82 -5.59 -7.80
C SER A 439 -11.99 -5.62 -9.31
N LYS A 440 -13.23 -5.72 -9.79
CA LYS A 440 -13.57 -5.78 -11.22
C LYS A 440 -13.21 -4.50 -11.96
N SER A 441 -13.55 -3.36 -11.38
CA SER A 441 -13.23 -2.02 -11.91
C SER A 441 -11.73 -1.81 -11.98
N MET A 442 -11.00 -2.20 -10.92
CA MET A 442 -9.53 -2.16 -10.92
C MET A 442 -8.91 -3.07 -11.98
N ALA A 443 -9.39 -4.31 -12.10
CA ALA A 443 -8.89 -5.28 -13.06
C ALA A 443 -9.19 -4.87 -14.52
N LYS A 444 -10.37 -4.27 -14.77
CA LYS A 444 -10.72 -3.71 -16.09
C LYS A 444 -9.77 -2.57 -16.46
N LEU A 445 -9.53 -1.63 -15.54
CA LEU A 445 -8.56 -0.55 -15.73
C LEU A 445 -7.16 -1.09 -16.04
N ALA A 446 -6.73 -2.07 -15.25
CA ALA A 446 -5.45 -2.74 -15.41
C ALA A 446 -5.34 -3.41 -16.79
N ALA A 447 -6.40 -4.08 -17.26
CA ALA A 447 -6.40 -4.73 -18.56
C ALA A 447 -6.40 -3.77 -19.74
N ILE A 448 -7.12 -2.63 -19.66
CA ILE A 448 -7.00 -1.55 -20.65
C ILE A 448 -5.53 -1.09 -20.75
N MET A 449 -4.86 -0.90 -19.61
CA MET A 449 -3.45 -0.52 -19.58
C MET A 449 -2.50 -1.65 -20.05
N ALA A 450 -2.82 -2.92 -19.82
CA ALA A 450 -2.11 -4.06 -20.41
C ALA A 450 -2.29 -4.14 -21.93
N ASN A 451 -3.37 -3.54 -22.44
CA ASN A 451 -3.77 -3.51 -23.84
C ASN A 451 -3.38 -2.19 -24.53
N ASP A 452 -2.24 -1.60 -24.17
CA ASP A 452 -1.74 -0.38 -24.82
C ASP A 452 -2.68 0.84 -24.71
N GLY A 453 -3.50 0.89 -23.65
CA GLY A 453 -4.51 1.93 -23.45
C GLY A 453 -5.80 1.74 -24.27
N LYS A 454 -5.93 0.60 -24.97
CA LYS A 454 -7.08 0.30 -25.81
C LYS A 454 -8.21 -0.37 -25.02
N PRO A 455 -9.47 -0.15 -25.42
CA PRO A 455 -10.62 -0.81 -24.81
C PRO A 455 -10.51 -2.34 -24.91
N ILE A 456 -11.05 -3.04 -23.90
CA ILE A 456 -11.03 -4.51 -23.81
C ILE A 456 -12.41 -5.15 -23.98
N SER A 457 -13.47 -4.34 -23.98
CA SER A 457 -14.85 -4.76 -24.17
C SER A 457 -15.64 -3.68 -24.89
N ASN A 458 -16.74 -4.05 -25.55
CA ASN A 458 -17.79 -3.08 -25.84
C ASN A 458 -18.47 -2.69 -24.52
N SER A 459 -18.78 -1.41 -24.33
CA SER A 459 -19.51 -0.93 -23.16
C SER A 459 -20.81 -1.73 -22.98
N THR A 460 -21.26 -1.92 -21.74
CA THR A 460 -22.60 -2.46 -21.42
C THR A 460 -23.73 -1.67 -22.10
N LYS A 461 -23.43 -0.46 -22.59
CA LYS A 461 -24.34 0.40 -23.36
C LYS A 461 -24.30 0.18 -24.88
N GLY A 462 -23.60 -0.85 -25.37
CA GLY A 462 -23.54 -1.18 -26.80
C GLY A 462 -22.69 -0.23 -27.65
N VAL A 463 -21.93 0.68 -27.03
CA VAL A 463 -21.00 1.60 -27.69
C VAL A 463 -19.57 1.10 -27.47
N LEU A 464 -18.74 1.16 -28.50
CA LEU A 464 -17.31 0.86 -28.37
C LEU A 464 -16.67 1.90 -27.44
N GLU A 465 -16.02 1.45 -26.38
CA GLU A 465 -15.26 2.31 -25.47
C GLU A 465 -14.11 2.98 -26.27
N PRO A 466 -13.84 4.28 -26.08
CA PRO A 466 -12.70 4.92 -26.74
C PRO A 466 -11.36 4.45 -26.15
N GLU A 467 -10.26 4.77 -26.81
CA GLU A 467 -8.92 4.61 -26.21
C GLU A 467 -8.79 5.52 -24.98
N ILE A 468 -8.22 4.99 -23.89
CA ILE A 468 -8.00 5.78 -22.67
C ILE A 468 -6.82 6.74 -22.79
N LEU A 469 -5.86 6.36 -23.62
CA LEU A 469 -4.70 7.14 -24.04
C LEU A 469 -4.40 6.79 -25.50
N SER A 470 -4.00 7.77 -26.30
CA SER A 470 -3.43 7.49 -27.62
C SER A 470 -2.13 6.69 -27.49
N LYS A 471 -1.75 5.98 -28.56
CA LYS A 471 -0.50 5.18 -28.56
C LYS A 471 0.74 6.01 -28.20
N ASN A 472 0.85 7.24 -28.72
CA ASN A 472 1.98 8.12 -28.44
C ASN A 472 2.06 8.49 -26.95
N THR A 473 0.93 8.86 -26.35
CA THR A 473 0.89 9.17 -24.92
C THR A 473 1.13 7.93 -24.07
N TYR A 474 0.56 6.79 -24.45
CA TYR A 474 0.81 5.51 -23.76
C TYR A 474 2.31 5.20 -23.74
N ASP A 475 2.98 5.23 -24.89
CA ASP A 475 4.42 4.94 -24.99
C ASP A 475 5.27 5.92 -24.15
N LEU A 476 4.90 7.20 -24.14
CA LEU A 476 5.53 8.20 -23.27
C LEU A 476 5.36 7.84 -21.79
N VAL A 477 4.12 7.62 -21.32
CA VAL A 477 3.86 7.43 -19.88
C VAL A 477 4.30 6.07 -19.37
N MET A 478 4.54 5.11 -20.26
CA MET A 478 5.11 3.80 -19.96
C MET A 478 6.64 3.77 -20.03
N THR A 479 7.28 4.88 -20.41
CA THR A 479 8.75 4.98 -20.42
C THR A 479 9.30 4.75 -19.01
N LYS A 480 10.13 3.71 -18.88
CA LYS A 480 10.75 3.28 -17.62
C LYS A 480 11.90 4.21 -17.23
N LEU A 481 11.86 4.71 -16.01
CA LEU A 481 12.95 5.51 -15.43
C LEU A 481 13.99 4.63 -14.73
N PRO A 482 15.20 5.16 -14.46
CA PRO A 482 16.17 4.46 -13.64
C PRO A 482 15.65 4.16 -12.24
N GLU A 483 16.06 3.02 -11.70
CA GLU A 483 15.81 2.64 -10.31
C GLU A 483 16.43 3.67 -9.35
N ALA A 484 15.71 4.00 -8.28
CA ALA A 484 16.21 4.88 -7.23
C ALA A 484 15.75 4.40 -5.85
N PHE A 485 16.62 4.55 -4.85
CA PHE A 485 16.27 4.30 -3.46
C PHE A 485 15.28 5.36 -2.96
N ASP A 486 14.16 4.90 -2.41
CA ASP A 486 13.13 5.77 -1.83
C ASP A 486 13.33 5.87 -0.32
N VAL A 487 13.59 7.09 0.18
CA VAL A 487 13.91 7.32 1.60
C VAL A 487 12.69 7.20 2.52
N VAL A 488 11.46 7.17 1.98
CA VAL A 488 10.25 6.92 2.77
C VAL A 488 9.99 5.42 2.83
N LEU A 489 10.00 4.74 1.68
CA LEU A 489 9.68 3.31 1.59
C LEU A 489 10.84 2.40 2.01
N GLN A 490 12.05 2.95 2.16
CA GLN A 490 13.26 2.21 2.56
C GLN A 490 13.62 1.08 1.59
N THR A 491 13.35 1.29 0.30
CA THR A 491 13.63 0.31 -0.75
C THR A 491 13.83 1.00 -2.10
N ASN A 492 14.44 0.27 -3.04
CA ASN A 492 14.56 0.71 -4.42
C ASN A 492 13.21 0.61 -5.13
N ILE A 493 12.81 1.69 -5.80
CA ILE A 493 11.60 1.75 -6.61
C ILE A 493 11.95 2.25 -8.01
N THR A 494 11.40 1.56 -9.00
CA THR A 494 11.41 2.01 -10.38
C THR A 494 10.03 2.55 -10.75
N SER A 495 9.99 3.67 -11.45
CA SER A 495 8.72 4.30 -11.87
C SER A 495 8.71 4.51 -13.39
N THR A 496 7.52 4.65 -13.96
CA THR A 496 7.36 5.19 -15.31
C THR A 496 7.28 6.73 -15.28
N ILE A 497 7.40 7.38 -16.43
CA ILE A 497 7.10 8.83 -16.57
C ILE A 497 5.68 9.16 -16.11
N GLY A 498 4.70 8.28 -16.37
CA GLY A 498 3.32 8.40 -15.88
C GLY A 498 3.15 8.29 -14.36
N GLY A 499 4.22 7.94 -13.63
CA GLY A 499 4.18 7.75 -12.18
C GLY A 499 3.53 6.45 -11.74
N PHE A 500 3.56 5.43 -12.59
CA PHE A 500 3.25 4.04 -12.23
C PHE A 500 4.48 3.36 -11.64
N GLY A 501 4.31 2.50 -10.64
CA GLY A 501 5.40 1.71 -10.07
C GLY A 501 5.65 0.44 -10.87
N TYR A 502 6.92 0.08 -11.06
CA TYR A 502 7.32 -1.28 -11.45
C TYR A 502 7.54 -2.13 -10.20
N PHE A 503 6.93 -3.30 -10.17
CA PHE A 503 7.01 -4.24 -9.07
C PHE A 503 7.57 -5.58 -9.55
N ARG A 504 8.70 -5.99 -8.95
CA ARG A 504 9.17 -7.38 -8.98
C ARG A 504 8.65 -8.07 -7.74
N LEU A 505 7.62 -8.89 -7.93
CA LEU A 505 6.85 -9.47 -6.83
C LEU A 505 7.29 -10.89 -6.54
N LYS A 506 7.20 -11.26 -5.25
CA LYS A 506 7.73 -12.54 -4.77
C LYS A 506 7.06 -13.76 -5.43
N GLY A 507 7.88 -14.60 -6.04
CA GLY A 507 7.53 -15.80 -6.81
C GLY A 507 6.90 -15.55 -8.17
N VAL A 508 7.02 -14.34 -8.72
CA VAL A 508 6.83 -14.02 -10.14
C VAL A 508 7.91 -13.02 -10.60
N GLU A 509 9.11 -13.10 -10.00
CA GLU A 509 10.20 -12.13 -10.17
C GLU A 509 10.72 -12.04 -11.61
N GLU A 510 10.42 -13.03 -12.45
CA GLU A 510 10.79 -13.02 -13.86
C GLU A 510 10.01 -11.97 -14.68
N TYR A 511 8.90 -11.45 -14.15
CA TYR A 511 8.09 -10.41 -14.79
C TYR A 511 8.00 -9.15 -13.92
N GLU A 512 7.99 -8.00 -14.58
CA GLU A 512 7.73 -6.73 -13.90
C GLU A 512 6.27 -6.34 -14.11
N PHE A 513 5.52 -6.26 -13.01
CA PHE A 513 4.15 -5.74 -13.03
C PHE A 513 4.16 -4.24 -12.84
N ILE A 514 3.18 -3.56 -13.44
CA ILE A 514 3.06 -2.11 -13.45
C ILE A 514 1.75 -1.71 -12.78
N GLY A 515 1.74 -0.63 -12.01
CA GLY A 515 0.52 -0.12 -11.38
C GLY A 515 0.80 0.40 -9.98
N TRP A 516 -0.04 0.03 -9.02
CA TRP A 516 0.10 0.39 -7.61
C TRP A 516 -0.48 -0.67 -6.67
N GLY A 517 0.18 -0.87 -5.54
CA GLY A 517 -0.41 -1.51 -4.35
C GLY A 517 -0.98 -0.47 -3.39
N GLY A 518 -1.98 -0.86 -2.62
CA GLY A 518 -2.56 -0.07 -1.54
C GLY A 518 -2.20 -0.63 -0.17
N SER A 519 -2.05 0.28 0.80
CA SER A 519 -1.86 -0.09 2.20
C SER A 519 -2.97 -1.04 2.66
N GLY A 520 -2.58 -2.05 3.42
CA GLY A 520 -3.46 -3.15 3.80
C GLY A 520 -3.28 -4.37 2.91
N GLY A 521 -2.87 -4.21 1.64
CA GLY A 521 -2.62 -5.30 0.68
C GLY A 521 -3.43 -5.28 -0.63
N SER A 522 -4.23 -4.24 -0.92
CA SER A 522 -4.99 -4.14 -2.18
C SER A 522 -4.04 -3.97 -3.36
N MET A 523 -4.46 -4.39 -4.56
CA MET A 523 -3.61 -4.34 -5.75
C MET A 523 -4.39 -3.96 -7.00
N LEU A 524 -3.85 -3.01 -7.76
CA LEU A 524 -4.22 -2.72 -9.14
C LEU A 524 -2.94 -2.81 -9.97
N LEU A 525 -2.76 -3.96 -10.64
CA LEU A 525 -1.55 -4.26 -11.38
C LEU A 525 -1.86 -4.79 -12.77
N PHE A 526 -0.98 -4.48 -13.72
CA PHE A 526 -1.05 -4.96 -15.07
C PHE A 526 0.31 -5.38 -15.60
N ASN A 527 0.30 -6.27 -16.58
CA ASN A 527 1.48 -6.70 -17.30
C ASN A 527 1.18 -6.75 -18.81
N PRO A 528 1.75 -5.84 -19.62
CA PRO A 528 1.51 -5.82 -21.07
C PRO A 528 2.04 -7.03 -21.83
N GLU A 529 3.14 -7.65 -21.38
CA GLU A 529 3.77 -8.81 -22.02
C GLU A 529 2.91 -10.08 -21.88
N LEU A 530 2.36 -10.29 -20.69
CA LEU A 530 1.47 -11.41 -20.37
C LEU A 530 0.02 -11.11 -20.68
N LYS A 531 -0.33 -9.86 -21.04
CA LYS A 531 -1.71 -9.38 -21.23
C LYS A 531 -2.60 -9.69 -20.03
N ILE A 532 -2.08 -9.40 -18.82
CA ILE A 532 -2.78 -9.60 -17.54
C ILE A 532 -3.21 -8.24 -16.98
N GLY A 533 -4.48 -8.14 -16.57
CA GLY A 533 -4.98 -7.11 -15.65
C GLY A 533 -5.46 -7.76 -14.36
N PHE A 534 -4.94 -7.33 -13.21
CA PHE A 534 -5.18 -7.92 -11.90
C PHE A 534 -5.71 -6.87 -10.91
N GLY A 535 -6.87 -7.16 -10.30
CA GLY A 535 -7.49 -6.33 -9.27
C GLY A 535 -7.80 -7.15 -8.02
N PHE A 536 -7.36 -6.68 -6.84
CA PHE A 536 -7.68 -7.28 -5.54
C PHE A 536 -8.07 -6.22 -4.51
N CYS A 537 -9.24 -6.40 -3.90
CA CYS A 537 -9.78 -5.58 -2.82
C CYS A 537 -10.07 -6.45 -1.59
N MET A 538 -9.92 -5.89 -0.40
CA MET A 538 -10.23 -6.57 0.85
C MET A 538 -10.44 -5.57 1.98
N ASN A 539 -11.20 -5.98 2.98
CA ASN A 539 -11.47 -5.17 4.16
C ASN A 539 -10.64 -5.59 5.40
N ALA A 540 -9.86 -6.67 5.27
CA ALA A 540 -8.85 -7.09 6.23
C ALA A 540 -7.52 -6.35 5.98
N PHE A 541 -7.22 -5.36 6.82
CA PHE A 541 -6.05 -4.49 6.65
C PHE A 541 -4.81 -5.11 7.29
N HIS A 542 -3.94 -5.72 6.47
CA HIS A 542 -2.67 -6.28 6.89
C HIS A 542 -1.56 -5.21 6.98
N THR A 543 -0.39 -5.64 7.45
CA THR A 543 0.82 -4.81 7.56
C THR A 543 1.56 -4.61 6.23
N ALA A 544 0.94 -4.89 5.09
CA ALA A 544 1.59 -4.80 3.78
C ALA A 544 1.31 -3.46 3.08
N LEU A 545 2.30 -3.00 2.30
CA LEU A 545 2.20 -1.76 1.51
C LEU A 545 2.02 -2.00 0.01
N ALA A 546 2.46 -3.15 -0.51
CA ALA A 546 2.43 -3.48 -1.93
C ALA A 546 2.03 -4.96 -2.15
N GLY A 547 0.85 -5.33 -1.64
CA GLY A 547 0.35 -6.70 -1.65
C GLY A 547 0.96 -7.58 -0.56
N ASP A 548 0.28 -8.69 -0.24
CA ASP A 548 0.73 -9.69 0.74
C ASP A 548 0.48 -11.11 0.21
N GLN A 549 0.74 -12.15 1.00
CA GLN A 549 0.60 -13.54 0.53
C GLN A 549 -0.82 -13.89 0.04
N ARG A 550 -1.86 -13.15 0.41
CA ARG A 550 -3.22 -13.38 -0.08
C ARG A 550 -3.30 -13.07 -1.58
N SER A 551 -2.91 -11.86 -1.96
CA SER A 551 -2.92 -11.41 -3.36
C SER A 551 -1.77 -12.00 -4.18
N LEU A 552 -0.57 -12.13 -3.60
CA LEU A 552 0.61 -12.63 -4.31
C LEU A 552 0.50 -14.12 -4.68
N ARG A 553 -0.10 -14.97 -3.83
CA ARG A 553 -0.35 -16.38 -4.18
C ARG A 553 -1.32 -16.49 -5.36
N MET A 554 -2.38 -15.68 -5.37
CA MET A 554 -3.31 -15.63 -6.49
C MET A 554 -2.65 -15.11 -7.77
N LEU A 555 -1.87 -14.04 -7.70
CA LEU A 555 -1.16 -13.51 -8.85
C LEU A 555 -0.16 -14.52 -9.43
N ARG A 556 0.56 -15.26 -8.59
CA ARG A 556 1.44 -16.35 -9.04
C ARG A 556 0.68 -17.42 -9.81
N GLU A 557 -0.43 -17.88 -9.25
CA GLU A 557 -1.28 -18.88 -9.90
C GLU A 557 -1.81 -18.40 -11.26
N VAL A 558 -2.17 -17.10 -11.37
CA VAL A 558 -2.55 -16.49 -12.66
C VAL A 558 -1.38 -16.57 -13.64
N VAL A 559 -0.17 -16.18 -13.24
CA VAL A 559 1.02 -16.21 -14.11
C VAL A 559 1.37 -17.63 -14.54
N ASP A 560 1.34 -18.60 -13.64
CA ASP A 560 1.63 -20.00 -13.94
C ASP A 560 0.59 -20.61 -14.90
N THR A 561 -0.68 -20.26 -14.72
CA THR A 561 -1.76 -20.64 -15.64
C THR A 561 -1.52 -20.04 -17.04
N VAL A 562 -1.23 -18.73 -17.13
CA VAL A 562 -0.95 -18.06 -18.41
C VAL A 562 0.27 -18.65 -19.12
N LYS A 563 1.34 -18.96 -18.37
CA LYS A 563 2.54 -19.63 -18.92
C LYS A 563 2.22 -21.00 -19.51
N THR A 564 1.29 -21.72 -18.90
CA THR A 564 0.83 -23.02 -19.39
C THR A 564 0.01 -22.86 -20.67
N LEU A 565 -0.93 -21.91 -20.69
CA LEU A 565 -1.78 -21.62 -21.86
C LEU A 565 -1.01 -21.09 -23.07
N LYS A 566 0.10 -20.36 -22.87
CA LYS A 566 0.96 -19.92 -23.98
C LYS A 566 1.84 -21.03 -24.57
N LYS A 567 1.98 -22.17 -23.88
CA LYS A 567 2.78 -23.32 -24.34
C LYS A 567 1.96 -24.40 -25.03
N SER A 568 0.65 -24.48 -24.73
CA SER A 568 -0.34 -25.30 -25.42
C SER A 568 -0.77 -24.66 -26.72
#